data_AF-A0A7S1CUU8-F1
#
_entry.id   AF-A0A7S1CUU8-F1
#
_cell.length_a   1.000
_cell.length_b   1.000
_cell.length_c   1.000
_cell.angle_alpha   90.00
_cell.angle_beta   90.00
_cell.angle_gamma   90.00
#
_symmetry.space_group_name_H-M   'P 1'
#
loop_
_entity.id
_entity.type
_entity.pdbx_description
1 polymer ?
#
loop_
_entity_poly.entity_id
_entity_poly.type
_entity_poly.pdbx_seq_one_letter_code
_entity_poly.pdbx_strand_id
1 'polypeptide(L)'
;MSEHLSAGRYCVLCPRGGAGITALFGSLGVSFGRGSNSTKSTQQRIDGLIKSASTVSPSTAKETNHGVGDDRLVDTGGQLGVGSWNSSPHTWHFGHASAAVVHFGLFEVVGGIHRVQPSVFYDEGENVFCVFQGYLSNLEELIDRYFEISPDSRSSSPTAVVMPKKTPGEKAAELVYTMFQQVDDPLVLLSELQGQYAFALVDGDRKQVFAARDSSGKENLYFEIDEDGGLTISNERLRVNSSDGIGLVAWEELLPGHYLSGKPVKVHQFALTPAQLTEREYNDALDDAWDDGDPSYHSKRSVSDGTEDAVPVSL
;
A
#
# COMPACT_ATOMS: atom_id res chain seq x y z
N MET A 1 -28.07 3.78 -15.54
CA MET A 1 -27.41 3.31 -14.29
C MET A 1 -26.33 4.32 -14.00
N SER A 2 -26.54 5.17 -12.99
CA SER A 2 -25.62 6.23 -12.61
C SER A 2 -24.60 5.64 -11.66
N GLU A 3 -23.35 5.50 -12.10
CA GLU A 3 -22.21 5.18 -11.23
C GLU A 3 -22.01 6.37 -10.28
N HIS A 4 -22.64 6.29 -9.10
CA HIS A 4 -22.25 7.12 -7.97
C HIS A 4 -20.81 6.74 -7.64
N LEU A 5 -19.89 7.71 -7.66
CA LEU A 5 -18.55 7.48 -7.15
C LEU A 5 -18.69 7.08 -5.68
N SER A 6 -18.43 5.81 -5.40
CA SER A 6 -18.41 5.25 -4.06
C SER A 6 -17.37 6.00 -3.24
N ALA A 7 -17.80 6.49 -2.09
CA ALA A 7 -16.98 7.20 -1.14
C ALA A 7 -15.78 6.33 -0.71
N GLY A 8 -14.59 6.91 -0.48
CA GLY A 8 -13.41 6.20 0.04
C GLY A 8 -12.42 5.70 -1.01
N ARG A 9 -12.05 6.54 -1.98
CA ARG A 9 -11.08 6.22 -3.04
C ARG A 9 -9.72 6.83 -2.73
N TYR A 10 -8.66 6.19 -3.18
CA TYR A 10 -7.33 6.79 -3.14
C TYR A 10 -6.49 6.39 -4.34
N CYS A 11 -5.51 7.23 -4.66
CA CYS A 11 -4.46 6.95 -5.60
C CYS A 11 -3.12 7.44 -5.04
N VAL A 12 -2.09 6.62 -5.17
CA VAL A 12 -0.72 6.91 -4.75
C VAL A 12 0.17 6.79 -5.98
N LEU A 13 0.96 7.83 -6.23
CA LEU A 13 1.89 7.91 -7.35
C LEU A 13 3.31 8.09 -6.83
N CYS A 14 4.21 7.22 -7.26
CA CYS A 14 5.64 7.33 -6.99
C CYS A 14 6.42 7.08 -8.28
N PRO A 15 6.86 8.12 -8.99
CA PRO A 15 7.65 7.97 -10.20
C PRO A 15 8.98 7.29 -9.87
N ARG A 16 9.59 6.61 -10.85
CA ARG A 16 10.95 6.11 -10.66
C ARG A 16 11.85 7.30 -10.40
N GLY A 17 12.51 7.30 -9.26
CA GLY A 17 13.60 8.24 -8.99
C GLY A 17 14.65 8.08 -10.08
N GLY A 18 14.67 9.00 -11.04
CA GLY A 18 15.78 9.13 -11.98
C GLY A 18 17.07 9.22 -11.17
N ALA A 19 18.08 8.45 -11.57
CA ALA A 19 19.44 8.65 -11.08
C ALA A 19 19.78 10.15 -11.17
N GLY A 20 20.22 10.72 -10.05
CA GLY A 20 20.07 12.13 -9.75
C GLY A 20 20.48 13.12 -10.85
N ILE A 21 19.63 14.12 -11.06
CA ILE A 21 20.15 15.46 -11.30
C ILE A 21 20.37 16.04 -9.92
N THR A 22 21.56 15.79 -9.37
CA THR A 22 22.06 16.54 -8.22
C THR A 22 22.12 18.00 -8.66
N ALA A 23 21.17 18.81 -8.20
CA ALA A 23 21.26 20.26 -8.29
C ALA A 23 22.39 20.71 -7.35
N LEU A 24 23.63 20.58 -7.82
CA LEU A 24 24.78 21.29 -7.26
C LEU A 24 24.55 22.78 -7.53
N PHE A 25 23.97 23.47 -6.56
CA PHE A 25 24.06 24.93 -6.50
C PHE A 25 25.53 25.31 -6.31
N GLY A 26 26.17 25.63 -7.43
CA GLY A 26 27.56 26.06 -7.50
C GLY A 26 27.84 26.76 -8.82
N SER A 27 27.38 28.00 -8.91
CA SER A 27 27.89 29.11 -9.73
C SER A 27 28.38 28.84 -11.17
N LEU A 28 27.67 29.47 -12.12
CA LEU A 28 28.06 29.85 -13.49
C LEU A 28 28.17 28.74 -14.55
N GLY A 29 27.23 28.79 -15.51
CA GLY A 29 27.54 28.47 -16.91
C GLY A 29 26.67 27.39 -17.57
N VAL A 30 25.52 27.82 -18.10
CA VAL A 30 24.80 27.20 -19.23
C VAL A 30 24.48 25.69 -19.09
N SER A 31 23.37 25.39 -18.41
CA SER A 31 22.69 24.10 -18.53
C SER A 31 21.79 24.10 -19.77
N PHE A 32 22.07 23.22 -20.73
CA PHE A 32 21.11 22.89 -21.79
C PHE A 32 19.96 22.10 -21.17
N GLY A 33 18.80 22.74 -21.09
CA GLY A 33 17.58 22.20 -20.51
C GLY A 33 17.10 20.95 -21.22
N ARG A 34 17.25 19.81 -20.54
CA ARG A 34 16.40 18.63 -20.71
C ARG A 34 15.55 18.44 -19.45
N GLY A 35 14.89 19.53 -19.04
CA GLY A 35 13.97 19.54 -17.92
C GLY A 35 12.55 19.20 -18.38
N SER A 36 11.83 18.49 -17.51
CA SER A 36 10.39 18.73 -17.30
C SER A 36 9.40 18.08 -18.29
N ASN A 37 9.61 16.83 -18.72
CA ASN A 37 8.48 16.01 -19.19
C ASN A 37 7.83 15.24 -18.04
N SER A 38 8.63 14.63 -17.14
CA SER A 38 8.13 13.83 -16.01
C SER A 38 7.28 14.63 -15.00
N THR A 39 7.67 15.86 -14.64
CA THR A 39 6.88 16.67 -13.69
C THR A 39 5.56 17.14 -14.28
N LYS A 40 5.53 17.45 -15.59
CA LYS A 40 4.31 17.82 -16.30
C LYS A 40 3.36 16.63 -16.46
N SER A 41 3.88 15.43 -16.74
CA SER A 41 3.06 14.22 -16.81
C SER A 41 2.51 13.86 -15.43
N THR A 42 3.29 13.96 -14.35
CA THR A 42 2.79 13.78 -12.98
C THR A 42 1.64 14.76 -12.66
N GLN A 43 1.82 16.06 -12.90
CA GLN A 43 0.76 17.03 -12.60
C GLN A 43 -0.50 16.76 -13.45
N GLN A 44 -0.34 16.40 -14.72
CA GLN A 44 -1.46 15.99 -15.57
C GLN A 44 -2.17 14.73 -15.05
N ARG A 45 -1.44 13.77 -14.47
CA ARG A 45 -2.01 12.59 -13.81
C ARG A 45 -2.75 12.97 -12.54
N ILE A 46 -2.18 13.84 -11.70
CA ILE A 46 -2.85 14.36 -10.49
C ILE A 46 -4.13 15.09 -10.88
N ASP A 47 -4.08 15.98 -11.88
CA ASP A 47 -5.26 16.69 -12.36
C ASP A 47 -6.30 15.73 -12.95
N GLY A 48 -5.84 14.70 -13.68
CA GLY A 48 -6.69 13.64 -14.21
C GLY A 48 -7.35 12.80 -13.11
N LEU A 49 -6.62 12.53 -12.02
CA LEU A 49 -7.10 11.82 -10.83
C LEU A 49 -8.15 12.66 -10.08
N ILE A 50 -7.85 13.94 -9.83
CA ILE A 50 -8.79 14.88 -9.21
C ILE A 50 -10.07 14.97 -10.05
N LYS A 51 -9.94 15.14 -11.37
CA LYS A 51 -11.11 15.16 -12.29
C LYS A 51 -11.91 13.88 -12.26
N SER A 52 -11.23 12.72 -12.27
CA SER A 52 -11.88 11.41 -12.18
C SER A 52 -12.61 11.22 -10.86
N ALA A 53 -12.07 11.80 -9.78
CA ALA A 53 -12.68 11.79 -8.46
C ALA A 53 -13.82 12.83 -8.33
N SER A 54 -13.78 13.95 -9.08
CA SER A 54 -14.79 15.02 -9.04
C SER A 54 -15.97 14.84 -10.00
N THR A 55 -15.94 13.87 -10.92
CA THR A 55 -17.09 13.53 -11.78
C THR A 55 -18.21 12.82 -11.00
N VAL A 56 -18.75 13.49 -9.98
CA VAL A 56 -20.04 13.16 -9.35
C VAL A 56 -21.10 14.07 -9.98
N SER A 57 -22.17 13.49 -10.53
CA SER A 57 -23.31 14.27 -11.00
C SER A 57 -23.96 15.00 -9.81
N PRO A 58 -24.28 16.31 -9.91
CA PRO A 58 -24.97 17.01 -8.84
C PRO A 58 -26.41 16.50 -8.74
N SER A 59 -26.67 15.55 -7.84
CA SER A 59 -28.04 15.28 -7.41
C SER A 59 -28.48 16.41 -6.49
N THR A 60 -29.34 17.27 -7.01
CA THR A 60 -30.23 18.23 -6.33
C THR A 60 -30.17 18.26 -4.81
N ALA A 61 -29.29 19.08 -4.26
CA ALA A 61 -29.47 19.74 -2.98
C ALA A 61 -29.09 21.22 -3.15
N LYS A 62 -30.11 22.08 -3.26
CA LYS A 62 -29.93 23.53 -3.19
C LYS A 62 -29.66 23.88 -1.73
N GLU A 63 -28.40 24.01 -1.36
CA GLU A 63 -28.01 24.85 -0.23
C GLU A 63 -26.97 25.86 -0.70
N THR A 64 -27.44 27.10 -0.85
CA THR A 64 -26.60 28.27 -1.07
C THR A 64 -25.92 28.65 0.24
N ASN A 65 -24.60 28.53 0.29
CA ASN A 65 -23.77 29.30 1.22
C ASN A 65 -22.49 29.76 0.49
N HIS A 66 -22.39 31.08 0.29
CA HIS A 66 -21.19 31.73 -0.20
C HIS A 66 -20.28 32.03 1.00
N GLY A 67 -19.20 31.25 1.15
CA GLY A 67 -18.07 31.56 2.01
C GLY A 67 -16.79 31.43 1.21
N VAL A 68 -16.10 32.54 0.98
CA VAL A 68 -14.73 32.57 0.45
C VAL A 68 -13.82 32.11 1.58
N GLY A 69 -13.17 30.95 1.43
CA GLY A 69 -12.33 30.32 2.45
C GLY A 69 -10.91 30.07 1.97
N ASP A 70 -9.96 30.49 2.79
CA ASP A 70 -8.49 30.34 2.70
C ASP A 70 -8.04 28.88 2.55
N ASP A 71 -7.09 28.64 1.64
CA ASP A 71 -6.39 27.36 1.38
C ASP A 71 -5.34 27.08 2.46
N ARG A 72 -5.77 26.73 3.68
CA ARG A 72 -4.84 26.32 4.75
C ARG A 72 -5.21 24.97 5.36
N LEU A 73 -4.16 24.19 5.60
CA LEU A 73 -4.12 22.84 6.18
C LEU A 73 -5.28 22.57 7.14
N VAL A 74 -6.04 21.51 6.84
CA VAL A 74 -7.00 20.94 7.76
C VAL A 74 -6.22 20.19 8.84
N ASP A 75 -6.35 20.65 10.07
CA ASP A 75 -5.94 19.95 11.27
C ASP A 75 -6.68 18.60 11.31
N THR A 76 -5.95 17.50 11.06
CA THR A 76 -6.46 16.13 11.21
C THR A 76 -6.73 15.78 12.68
N GLY A 77 -6.39 16.69 13.61
CA GLY A 77 -6.74 16.65 15.03
C GLY A 77 -8.13 17.23 15.37
N GLY A 78 -9.03 17.46 14.41
CA GLY A 78 -10.41 17.88 14.67
C GLY A 78 -11.39 16.71 14.52
N GLN A 79 -12.20 16.42 15.54
CA GLN A 79 -13.29 15.44 15.42
C GLN A 79 -14.23 15.87 14.28
N LEU A 80 -14.15 15.20 13.13
CA LEU A 80 -15.00 15.44 11.96
C LEU A 80 -16.45 15.06 12.32
N GLY A 81 -17.20 16.03 12.85
CA GLY A 81 -18.64 15.92 12.93
C GLY A 81 -19.23 15.75 11.53
N VAL A 82 -20.30 14.96 11.41
CA VAL A 82 -20.98 14.65 10.13
C VAL A 82 -21.34 15.92 9.32
N GLY A 83 -21.46 17.09 9.98
CA GLY A 83 -21.75 18.39 9.34
C GLY A 83 -20.55 19.20 8.82
N SER A 84 -19.30 18.75 9.02
CA SER A 84 -18.08 19.42 8.53
C SER A 84 -17.33 18.60 7.48
N TRP A 85 -17.99 17.56 6.94
CA TRP A 85 -17.38 16.64 5.99
C TRP A 85 -17.08 17.34 4.67
N ASN A 86 -15.79 17.58 4.39
CA ASN A 86 -15.35 18.04 3.08
C ASN A 86 -15.16 16.84 2.16
N SER A 87 -16.08 16.65 1.20
CA SER A 87 -15.96 15.61 0.18
C SER A 87 -14.89 15.90 -0.87
N SER A 88 -14.17 17.02 -0.76
CA SER A 88 -13.13 17.36 -1.74
C SER A 88 -11.94 16.39 -1.62
N PRO A 89 -11.33 16.00 -2.75
CA PRO A 89 -10.09 15.24 -2.73
C PRO A 89 -9.00 16.00 -1.95
N HIS A 90 -8.28 15.28 -1.10
CA HIS A 90 -7.10 15.77 -0.39
C HIS A 90 -5.86 15.27 -1.12
N THR A 91 -4.85 16.14 -1.26
CA THR A 91 -3.61 15.81 -1.97
C THR A 91 -2.40 16.04 -1.05
N TRP A 92 -1.51 15.06 -1.01
CA TRP A 92 -0.20 15.15 -0.34
C TRP A 92 0.90 15.05 -1.38
N HIS A 93 1.98 15.81 -1.18
CA HIS A 93 3.13 15.84 -2.07
C HIS A 93 4.39 15.46 -1.29
N PHE A 94 5.14 14.48 -1.79
CA PHE A 94 6.29 13.91 -1.06
C PHE A 94 7.64 14.28 -1.68
N GLY A 95 7.66 15.30 -2.54
CA GLY A 95 8.81 15.62 -3.38
C GLY A 95 8.98 14.64 -4.55
N HIS A 96 9.97 14.90 -5.42
CA HIS A 96 10.30 14.04 -6.58
C HIS A 96 9.12 13.67 -7.51
N ALA A 97 8.08 14.51 -7.54
CA ALA A 97 6.85 14.23 -8.28
C ALA A 97 6.07 12.99 -7.76
N SER A 98 6.33 12.56 -6.53
CA SER A 98 5.47 11.64 -5.79
C SER A 98 4.31 12.40 -5.13
N ALA A 99 3.12 11.80 -5.17
CA ALA A 99 1.92 12.39 -4.57
C ALA A 99 0.91 11.31 -4.17
N ALA A 100 0.04 11.63 -3.23
CA ALA A 100 -1.14 10.84 -2.91
C ALA A 100 -2.37 11.72 -3.04
N VAL A 101 -3.44 11.17 -3.61
CA VAL A 101 -4.76 11.82 -3.72
C VAL A 101 -5.76 10.91 -3.04
N VAL A 102 -6.45 11.41 -2.02
CA VAL A 102 -7.48 10.67 -1.28
C VAL A 102 -8.80 11.39 -1.38
N HIS A 103 -9.82 10.70 -1.88
CA HIS A 103 -11.20 11.14 -1.79
C HIS A 103 -11.88 10.35 -0.69
N PHE A 104 -11.94 10.96 0.49
CA PHE A 104 -12.56 10.30 1.62
C PHE A 104 -14.06 10.05 1.40
N GLY A 105 -14.58 9.10 2.15
CA GLY A 105 -15.97 8.73 2.15
C GLY A 105 -16.50 8.32 3.51
N LEU A 106 -17.81 8.49 3.68
CA LEU A 106 -18.54 7.93 4.81
C LEU A 106 -19.07 6.54 4.46
N PHE A 107 -18.74 5.56 5.29
CA PHE A 107 -19.16 4.17 5.17
C PHE A 107 -19.95 3.77 6.42
N GLU A 108 -21.17 3.26 6.24
CA GLU A 108 -21.97 2.76 7.35
C GLU A 108 -21.44 1.40 7.82
N VAL A 109 -21.02 1.32 9.08
CA VAL A 109 -20.52 0.08 9.68
C VAL A 109 -21.68 -0.74 10.24
N VAL A 110 -22.48 -0.13 11.11
CA VAL A 110 -23.68 -0.76 11.72
C VAL A 110 -24.66 0.34 12.16
N GLY A 111 -25.92 0.25 11.73
CA GLY A 111 -27.05 0.94 12.37
C GLY A 111 -26.87 2.44 12.58
N GLY A 112 -26.50 3.17 11.53
CA GLY A 112 -26.26 4.61 11.57
C GLY A 112 -24.88 5.03 12.09
N ILE A 113 -24.03 4.09 12.52
CA ILE A 113 -22.63 4.36 12.83
C ILE A 113 -21.85 4.41 11.52
N HIS A 114 -21.35 5.59 11.18
CA HIS A 114 -20.53 5.81 10.00
C HIS A 114 -19.05 5.90 10.37
N ARG A 115 -18.19 5.44 9.46
CA ARG A 115 -16.74 5.64 9.53
C ARG A 115 -16.25 6.35 8.28
N VAL A 116 -15.17 7.07 8.48
CA VAL A 116 -14.43 7.71 7.40
C VAL A 116 -13.45 6.71 6.81
N GLN A 117 -13.44 6.57 5.48
CA GLN A 117 -12.49 5.75 4.75
C GLN A 117 -11.95 6.49 3.50
N PRO A 118 -10.75 6.13 3.01
CA PRO A 118 -9.80 5.24 3.68
C PRO A 118 -9.22 5.90 4.93
N SER A 119 -8.58 5.11 5.79
CA SER A 119 -7.83 5.66 6.92
C SER A 119 -6.44 6.05 6.46
N VAL A 120 -5.91 7.16 6.98
CA VAL A 120 -4.63 7.70 6.53
C VAL A 120 -3.79 8.11 7.72
N PHE A 121 -2.50 7.88 7.58
CA PHE A 121 -1.47 8.39 8.47
C PHE A 121 -0.45 9.15 7.61
N TYR A 122 -0.05 10.33 8.05
CA TYR A 122 0.94 11.15 7.38
C TYR A 122 1.87 11.77 8.44
N ASP A 123 3.17 11.56 8.26
CA ASP A 123 4.22 12.18 9.06
C ASP A 123 4.96 13.20 8.19
N GLU A 124 4.76 14.48 8.50
CA GLU A 124 5.44 15.60 7.81
C GLU A 124 6.95 15.63 8.06
N GLY A 125 7.41 15.16 9.23
CA GLY A 125 8.81 15.20 9.60
C GLY A 125 9.64 14.19 8.81
N GLU A 126 9.09 12.99 8.64
CA GLU A 126 9.73 11.88 7.92
C GLU A 126 9.29 11.78 6.44
N ASN A 127 8.34 12.64 6.01
CA ASN A 127 7.79 12.65 4.65
C ASN A 127 7.22 11.27 4.24
N VAL A 128 6.48 10.65 5.17
CA VAL A 128 5.90 9.31 5.01
C VAL A 128 4.39 9.36 5.04
N PHE A 129 3.77 8.61 4.14
CA PHE A 129 2.32 8.52 4.03
C PHE A 129 1.88 7.06 3.97
N CYS A 130 0.88 6.69 4.76
CA CYS A 130 0.25 5.39 4.72
C CYS A 130 -1.25 5.54 4.57
N VAL A 131 -1.82 4.92 3.54
CA VAL A 131 -3.27 4.75 3.38
C VAL A 131 -3.64 3.30 3.67
N PHE A 132 -4.60 3.11 4.54
CA PHE A 132 -5.03 1.81 5.03
C PHE A 132 -6.54 1.63 4.81
N GLN A 133 -6.91 0.48 4.25
CA GLN A 133 -8.29 0.07 4.05
C GLN A 133 -8.50 -1.31 4.69
N GLY A 134 -9.60 -1.47 5.41
CA GLY A 134 -9.95 -2.70 6.12
C GLY A 134 -9.83 -2.58 7.65
N TYR A 135 -9.47 -3.67 8.32
CA TYR A 135 -9.27 -3.74 9.77
C TYR A 135 -8.23 -4.80 10.17
N LEU A 136 -7.60 -4.60 11.33
CA LEU A 136 -6.72 -5.58 11.96
C LEU A 136 -7.42 -6.13 13.22
N SER A 137 -7.53 -7.46 13.32
CA SER A 137 -8.13 -8.14 14.48
C SER A 137 -7.22 -8.15 15.70
N ASN A 138 -5.90 -8.11 15.49
CA ASN A 138 -4.88 -8.05 16.54
C ASN A 138 -4.31 -6.63 16.74
N LEU A 139 -5.05 -5.58 16.34
CA LEU A 139 -4.58 -4.20 16.37
C LEU A 139 -4.05 -3.76 17.74
N GLU A 140 -4.83 -3.98 18.81
CA GLU A 140 -4.45 -3.49 20.14
C GLU A 140 -3.22 -4.24 20.68
N GLU A 141 -3.08 -5.55 20.42
CA GLU A 141 -1.88 -6.31 20.78
C GLU A 141 -0.62 -5.76 20.10
N LEU A 142 -0.73 -5.45 18.80
CA LEU A 142 0.39 -4.89 18.05
C LEU A 142 0.71 -3.45 18.48
N ILE A 143 -0.29 -2.63 18.82
CA ILE A 143 -0.07 -1.30 19.38
C ILE A 143 0.71 -1.38 20.69
N ASP A 144 0.29 -2.23 21.62
CA ASP A 144 0.98 -2.40 22.90
C ASP A 144 2.44 -2.83 22.68
N ARG A 145 2.67 -3.74 21.73
CA ARG A 145 4.03 -4.20 21.39
C ARG A 145 4.90 -3.12 20.75
N TYR A 146 4.41 -2.42 19.73
CA TYR A 146 5.24 -1.55 18.90
C TYR A 146 5.28 -0.09 19.35
N PHE A 147 4.27 0.38 20.09
CA PHE A 147 4.23 1.76 20.60
C PHE A 147 4.75 1.88 22.04
N GLU A 148 4.60 0.87 22.91
CA GLU A 148 5.13 0.96 24.28
C GLU A 148 6.65 0.82 24.35
N ILE A 149 7.28 0.22 23.34
CA ILE A 149 8.73 0.03 23.25
C ILE A 149 9.47 1.33 22.89
N SER A 150 8.78 2.45 22.59
CA SER A 150 9.43 3.73 22.31
C SER A 150 9.55 4.60 23.58
N PRO A 151 10.69 4.55 24.32
CA PRO A 151 10.84 5.21 25.63
C PRO A 151 10.80 6.74 25.58
N ASP A 152 10.98 7.34 24.41
CA ASP A 152 11.08 8.80 24.24
C ASP A 152 9.71 9.50 24.13
N SER A 153 8.62 8.75 24.00
CA SER A 153 7.25 9.30 23.89
C SER A 153 6.57 9.58 25.25
N ARG A 154 7.22 9.24 26.37
CA ARG A 154 6.72 9.50 27.73
C ARG A 154 6.96 10.95 28.16
N SER A 155 6.47 11.91 27.37
CA SER A 155 6.18 13.25 27.88
C SER A 155 4.91 13.18 28.72
N SER A 156 5.03 12.71 29.96
CA SER A 156 4.02 12.85 31.01
C SER A 156 3.95 14.31 31.46
N SER A 157 3.49 15.20 30.58
CA SER A 157 3.14 16.56 30.94
C SER A 157 1.66 16.59 31.32
N PRO A 158 1.29 16.94 32.57
CA PRO A 158 -0.09 16.85 33.07
C PRO A 158 -1.06 17.88 32.47
N THR A 159 -0.64 18.65 31.47
CA THR A 159 -1.49 19.48 30.60
C THR A 159 -1.77 18.72 29.29
N ALA A 160 -2.41 17.56 29.38
CA ALA A 160 -2.90 16.87 28.20
C ALA A 160 -4.12 17.65 27.66
N VAL A 161 -3.87 18.54 26.70
CA VAL A 161 -4.88 18.91 25.71
C VAL A 161 -5.45 17.58 25.22
N VAL A 162 -6.76 17.40 25.36
CA VAL A 162 -7.46 16.17 24.95
C VAL A 162 -7.30 16.06 23.44
N MET A 163 -6.22 15.43 23.00
CA MET A 163 -6.04 15.04 21.60
C MET A 163 -7.23 14.14 21.24
N PRO A 164 -7.83 14.32 20.06
CA PRO A 164 -8.89 13.43 19.62
C PRO A 164 -8.38 12.00 19.63
N LYS A 165 -9.24 11.09 20.08
CA LYS A 165 -8.92 9.66 20.01
C LYS A 165 -8.86 9.27 18.53
N LYS A 166 -7.68 8.88 18.07
CA LYS A 166 -7.49 8.26 16.75
C LYS A 166 -8.43 7.08 16.58
N THR A 167 -9.06 6.98 15.41
CA THR A 167 -9.90 5.84 15.04
C THR A 167 -9.04 4.57 14.90
N PRO A 168 -9.64 3.37 15.00
CA PRO A 168 -8.90 2.12 14.81
C PRO A 168 -8.17 2.03 13.46
N GLY A 169 -8.74 2.58 12.38
CA GLY A 169 -8.10 2.56 11.06
C GLY A 169 -6.91 3.52 10.97
N GLU A 170 -6.97 4.69 11.60
CA GLU A 170 -5.83 5.61 11.69
C GLU A 170 -4.69 5.00 12.52
N LYS A 171 -5.03 4.37 13.65
CA LYS A 171 -4.08 3.60 14.45
C LYS A 171 -3.45 2.46 13.63
N ALA A 172 -4.22 1.77 12.79
CA ALA A 172 -3.70 0.72 11.92
C ALA A 172 -2.73 1.27 10.86
N ALA A 173 -3.05 2.40 10.23
CA ALA A 173 -2.16 3.07 9.27
C ALA A 173 -0.83 3.50 9.93
N GLU A 174 -0.90 4.08 11.12
CA GLU A 174 0.28 4.47 11.93
C GLU A 174 1.10 3.26 12.39
N LEU A 175 0.43 2.19 12.81
CA LEU A 175 1.07 0.94 13.22
C LEU A 175 1.83 0.30 12.06
N VAL A 176 1.22 0.20 10.88
CA VAL A 176 1.88 -0.36 9.68
C VAL A 176 3.14 0.42 9.35
N TYR A 177 3.07 1.76 9.40
CA TYR A 177 4.25 2.60 9.26
C TYR A 177 5.33 2.30 10.30
N THR A 178 4.94 2.25 11.57
CA THR A 178 5.88 2.04 12.68
C THR A 178 6.56 0.68 12.57
N MET A 179 5.81 -0.37 12.25
CA MET A 179 6.36 -1.70 11.98
C MET A 179 7.30 -1.67 10.77
N PHE A 180 6.96 -0.94 9.70
CA PHE A 180 7.80 -0.82 8.51
C PHE A 180 9.16 -0.13 8.79
N GLN A 181 9.20 0.79 9.77
CA GLN A 181 10.46 1.41 10.18
C GLN A 181 11.28 0.53 11.14
N GLN A 182 10.63 -0.30 11.96
CA GLN A 182 11.30 -1.14 12.96
C GLN A 182 11.70 -2.52 12.44
N VAL A 183 11.03 -3.03 11.41
CA VAL A 183 11.22 -4.38 10.87
C VAL A 183 11.86 -4.31 9.49
N ASP A 184 13.06 -4.87 9.36
CA ASP A 184 13.81 -4.86 8.09
C ASP A 184 13.21 -5.77 7.01
N ASP A 185 12.55 -6.86 7.42
CA ASP A 185 11.95 -7.85 6.53
C ASP A 185 10.43 -7.63 6.37
N PRO A 186 9.94 -7.24 5.18
CA PRO A 186 8.52 -7.10 4.90
C PRO A 186 7.69 -8.35 5.23
N LEU A 187 8.26 -9.55 5.10
CA LEU A 187 7.55 -10.79 5.39
C LEU A 187 7.22 -10.93 6.88
N VAL A 188 8.13 -10.49 7.76
CA VAL A 188 7.89 -10.51 9.21
C VAL A 188 6.74 -9.57 9.55
N LEU A 189 6.77 -8.33 9.03
CA LEU A 189 5.67 -7.38 9.19
C LEU A 189 4.34 -7.98 8.73
N LEU A 190 4.28 -8.50 7.51
CA LEU A 190 3.03 -9.02 6.92
C LEU A 190 2.53 -10.28 7.63
N SER A 191 3.42 -11.09 8.20
CA SER A 191 3.06 -12.29 8.98
C SER A 191 2.42 -11.96 10.32
N GLU A 192 2.71 -10.79 10.89
CA GLU A 192 2.12 -10.33 12.15
C GLU A 192 0.75 -9.68 11.96
N LEU A 193 0.45 -9.15 10.77
CA LEU A 193 -0.85 -8.52 10.50
C LEU A 193 -1.95 -9.57 10.35
N GLN A 194 -2.91 -9.57 11.29
CA GLN A 194 -4.09 -10.43 11.22
C GLN A 194 -5.33 -9.57 10.96
N GLY A 195 -6.08 -9.88 9.91
CA GLY A 195 -7.30 -9.14 9.57
C GLY A 195 -7.64 -9.19 8.09
N GLN A 196 -8.38 -8.18 7.64
CA GLN A 196 -8.72 -7.95 6.24
C GLN A 196 -8.18 -6.58 5.90
N TYR A 197 -7.25 -6.48 4.96
CA TYR A 197 -6.56 -5.24 4.71
C TYR A 197 -6.02 -5.12 3.28
N ALA A 198 -6.03 -3.88 2.80
CA ALA A 198 -5.17 -3.43 1.73
C ALA A 198 -4.58 -2.08 2.13
N PHE A 199 -3.28 -1.89 1.93
CA PHE A 199 -2.64 -0.62 2.24
C PHE A 199 -1.56 -0.27 1.23
N ALA A 200 -1.25 1.03 1.16
CA ALA A 200 -0.10 1.55 0.44
C ALA A 200 0.64 2.55 1.33
N LEU A 201 1.94 2.37 1.43
CA LEU A 201 2.88 3.18 2.19
C LEU A 201 3.87 3.80 1.21
N VAL A 202 4.03 5.11 1.28
CA VAL A 202 5.04 5.88 0.55
C VAL A 202 6.04 6.41 1.54
N ASP A 203 7.30 6.04 1.35
CA ASP A 203 8.44 6.67 1.99
C ASP A 203 9.04 7.66 0.99
N GLY A 204 8.77 8.95 1.19
CA GLY A 204 9.19 10.02 0.29
C GLY A 204 10.70 10.18 0.22
N ASP A 205 11.39 9.98 1.35
CA ASP A 205 12.84 10.13 1.48
C ASP A 205 13.59 8.97 0.84
N ARG A 206 13.15 7.74 1.12
CA ARG A 206 13.65 6.54 0.45
C ARG A 206 13.12 6.45 -0.97
N LYS A 207 12.15 7.26 -1.39
CA LYS A 207 11.41 7.20 -2.68
C LYS A 207 10.89 5.80 -2.95
N GLN A 208 10.39 5.12 -1.93
CA GLN A 208 9.97 3.73 -1.99
C GLN A 208 8.47 3.66 -1.76
N VAL A 209 7.82 2.71 -2.43
CA VAL A 209 6.45 2.34 -2.13
C VAL A 209 6.44 0.91 -1.64
N PHE A 210 5.67 0.69 -0.59
CA PHE A 210 5.36 -0.63 -0.07
C PHE A 210 3.85 -0.75 -0.01
N ALA A 211 3.29 -1.81 -0.61
CA ALA A 211 1.86 -2.00 -0.61
C ALA A 211 1.53 -3.47 -0.51
N ALA A 212 0.45 -3.82 0.17
CA ALA A 212 0.10 -5.21 0.39
C ALA A 212 -1.41 -5.41 0.44
N ARG A 213 -1.83 -6.64 0.12
CA ARG A 213 -3.21 -7.10 0.20
C ARG A 213 -3.25 -8.42 0.97
N ASP A 214 -4.14 -8.52 1.94
CA ASP A 214 -4.32 -9.72 2.75
C ASP A 214 -4.77 -10.94 1.90
N SER A 215 -4.69 -12.14 2.47
CA SER A 215 -5.00 -13.39 1.76
C SER A 215 -6.49 -13.61 1.48
N SER A 216 -7.40 -12.89 2.17
CA SER A 216 -8.84 -12.98 1.91
C SER A 216 -9.26 -12.27 0.63
N GLY A 217 -8.51 -11.25 0.21
CA GLY A 217 -8.80 -10.49 -1.00
C GLY A 217 -10.04 -9.60 -0.92
N LYS A 218 -10.58 -9.35 0.28
CA LYS A 218 -11.82 -8.56 0.42
C LYS A 218 -11.63 -7.09 0.08
N GLU A 219 -10.49 -6.52 0.44
CA GLU A 219 -10.12 -5.17 0.03
C GLU A 219 -9.37 -5.23 -1.29
N ASN A 220 -9.71 -4.35 -2.23
CA ASN A 220 -9.10 -4.33 -3.56
C ASN A 220 -7.87 -3.44 -3.58
N LEU A 221 -6.88 -3.84 -4.38
CA LEU A 221 -5.73 -3.01 -4.68
C LEU A 221 -5.31 -3.24 -6.12
N TYR A 222 -5.16 -2.15 -6.86
CA TYR A 222 -4.72 -2.13 -8.23
C TYR A 222 -3.44 -1.33 -8.34
N PHE A 223 -2.59 -1.70 -9.28
CA PHE A 223 -1.35 -0.99 -9.55
C PHE A 223 -1.06 -0.91 -11.05
N GLU A 224 -0.18 0.01 -11.40
CA GLU A 224 0.44 0.13 -12.71
C GLU A 224 1.92 0.45 -12.51
N ILE A 225 2.77 -0.24 -13.24
CA ILE A 225 4.19 0.08 -13.37
C ILE A 225 4.39 0.63 -14.78
N ASP A 226 4.80 1.89 -14.88
CA ASP A 226 5.08 2.52 -16.18
C ASP A 226 6.39 2.01 -16.81
N GLU A 227 6.65 2.38 -18.06
CA GLU A 227 7.86 1.96 -18.79
C GLU A 227 9.16 2.43 -18.11
N ASP A 228 9.10 3.57 -17.42
CA ASP A 228 10.23 4.08 -16.66
C ASP A 228 10.41 3.28 -15.37
N GLY A 229 9.39 2.60 -14.84
CA GLY A 229 9.38 1.87 -13.57
C GLY A 229 8.82 2.68 -12.41
N GLY A 230 8.10 3.77 -12.69
CA GLY A 230 7.24 4.46 -11.75
C GLY A 230 6.03 3.61 -11.40
N LEU A 231 5.56 3.75 -10.16
CA LEU A 231 4.45 2.96 -9.62
C LEU A 231 3.27 3.86 -9.31
N THR A 232 2.10 3.47 -9.80
CA THR A 232 0.81 4.04 -9.43
C THR A 232 -0.02 2.97 -8.73
N ILE A 233 -0.63 3.28 -7.59
CA ILE A 233 -1.47 2.36 -6.82
C ILE A 233 -2.83 3.03 -6.57
N SER A 234 -3.91 2.25 -6.62
CA SER A 234 -5.26 2.70 -6.33
C SER A 234 -6.11 1.56 -5.77
N ASN A 235 -7.12 1.87 -4.97
CA ASN A 235 -8.11 0.86 -4.55
C ASN A 235 -9.20 0.58 -5.60
N GLU A 236 -9.21 1.31 -6.71
CA GLU A 236 -10.12 1.13 -7.85
C GLU A 236 -9.39 1.31 -9.20
N ARG A 237 -9.93 0.73 -10.27
CA ARG A 237 -9.46 0.97 -11.63
C ARG A 237 -9.90 2.34 -12.12
N LEU A 238 -9.12 3.37 -11.77
CA LEU A 238 -9.43 4.76 -12.12
C LEU A 238 -9.19 5.03 -13.61
N ARG A 239 -10.03 5.87 -14.22
CA ARG A 239 -9.86 6.29 -15.62
C ARG A 239 -8.84 7.43 -15.74
N VAL A 240 -7.58 7.08 -15.56
CA VAL A 240 -6.45 8.02 -15.62
C VAL A 240 -5.72 7.84 -16.94
N ASN A 241 -5.18 8.91 -17.48
CA ASN A 241 -4.30 8.83 -18.64
C ASN A 241 -2.99 8.13 -18.28
N SER A 242 -2.50 7.31 -19.21
CA SER A 242 -1.17 6.71 -19.13
C SER A 242 -0.07 7.78 -19.08
N SER A 243 1.10 7.43 -18.55
CA SER A 243 2.25 8.34 -18.38
C SER A 243 2.80 8.87 -19.71
N ASP A 244 2.68 8.10 -20.79
CA ASP A 244 3.02 8.46 -22.16
C ASP A 244 1.99 9.41 -22.82
N GLY A 245 0.86 9.65 -22.16
CA GLY A 245 -0.25 10.44 -22.68
C GLY A 245 -1.05 9.76 -23.78
N ILE A 246 -0.78 8.48 -24.08
CA ILE A 246 -1.43 7.71 -25.14
C ILE A 246 -2.39 6.72 -24.49
N GLY A 247 -3.65 7.13 -24.34
CA GLY A 247 -4.70 6.27 -23.80
C GLY A 247 -4.77 6.25 -22.28
N LEU A 248 -5.38 5.18 -21.74
CA LEU A 248 -5.68 5.03 -20.31
C LEU A 248 -4.69 4.06 -19.64
N VAL A 249 -4.50 4.24 -18.33
CA VAL A 249 -3.71 3.34 -17.48
C VAL A 249 -4.29 1.92 -17.55
N ALA A 250 -3.43 0.94 -17.85
CA ALA A 250 -3.74 -0.48 -17.80
C ALA A 250 -3.50 -1.00 -16.38
N TRP A 251 -4.52 -0.88 -15.53
CA TRP A 251 -4.43 -1.34 -14.14
C TRP A 251 -4.34 -2.87 -14.04
N GLU A 252 -3.32 -3.34 -13.33
CA GLU A 252 -3.21 -4.71 -12.85
C GLU A 252 -3.78 -4.81 -11.43
N GLU A 253 -4.33 -5.97 -11.09
CA GLU A 253 -4.82 -6.23 -9.73
C GLU A 253 -3.70 -6.89 -8.91
N LEU A 254 -3.43 -6.36 -7.72
CA LEU A 254 -2.58 -7.06 -6.77
C LEU A 254 -3.37 -8.23 -6.18
N LEU A 255 -2.92 -9.44 -6.48
CA LEU A 255 -3.60 -10.66 -6.05
C LEU A 255 -3.63 -10.76 -4.50
N PRO A 256 -4.65 -11.41 -3.92
CA PRO A 256 -4.69 -11.64 -2.47
C PRO A 256 -3.44 -12.38 -1.97
N GLY A 257 -2.96 -12.00 -0.79
CA GLY A 257 -1.73 -12.56 -0.21
C GLY A 257 -0.45 -12.13 -0.94
N HIS A 258 -0.49 -11.04 -1.71
CA HIS A 258 0.67 -10.47 -2.39
C HIS A 258 1.00 -9.06 -1.88
N TYR A 259 2.24 -8.65 -2.10
CA TYR A 259 2.75 -7.33 -1.82
C TYR A 259 3.68 -6.81 -2.93
N LEU A 260 3.81 -5.49 -2.99
CA LEU A 260 4.70 -4.73 -3.86
C LEU A 260 5.82 -4.13 -3.01
N SER A 261 7.07 -4.35 -3.40
CA SER A 261 8.22 -3.70 -2.75
C SER A 261 9.44 -3.59 -3.68
N GLY A 262 10.45 -2.84 -3.24
CA GLY A 262 11.76 -2.82 -3.87
C GLY A 262 11.95 -1.77 -4.96
N LYS A 263 13.17 -1.76 -5.51
CA LYS A 263 13.62 -0.89 -6.62
C LYS A 263 14.54 -1.68 -7.56
N PRO A 264 14.05 -2.16 -8.71
CA PRO A 264 12.71 -1.97 -9.27
C PRO A 264 11.62 -2.64 -8.43
N VAL A 265 10.38 -2.12 -8.54
CA VAL A 265 9.22 -2.68 -7.85
C VAL A 265 8.94 -4.10 -8.36
N LYS A 266 8.71 -5.01 -7.43
CA LYS A 266 8.38 -6.41 -7.71
C LYS A 266 7.15 -6.83 -6.92
N VAL A 267 6.36 -7.71 -7.54
CA VAL A 267 5.24 -8.40 -6.91
C VAL A 267 5.76 -9.66 -6.24
N HIS A 268 5.41 -9.85 -4.98
CA HIS A 268 5.80 -11.02 -4.18
C HIS A 268 4.57 -11.61 -3.51
N GLN A 269 4.51 -12.94 -3.39
CA GLN A 269 3.50 -13.61 -2.60
C GLN A 269 4.02 -13.85 -1.18
N PHE A 270 3.23 -13.52 -0.17
CA PHE A 270 3.54 -13.77 1.25
C PHE A 270 2.56 -14.73 1.92
N ALA A 271 1.36 -14.90 1.37
CA ALA A 271 0.35 -15.80 1.90
C ALA A 271 -0.42 -16.51 0.78
N LEU A 272 -0.84 -17.74 1.07
CA LEU A 272 -1.77 -18.47 0.22
C LEU A 272 -3.20 -18.03 0.53
N THR A 273 -4.03 -17.97 -0.50
CA THR A 273 -5.47 -17.76 -0.32
C THR A 273 -6.11 -19.02 0.28
N PRO A 274 -7.30 -18.92 0.92
CA PRO A 274 -8.01 -20.10 1.41
C PRO A 274 -8.25 -21.18 0.33
N ALA A 275 -8.49 -20.75 -0.91
CA ALA A 275 -8.65 -21.67 -2.04
C ALA A 275 -7.35 -22.39 -2.39
N GLN A 276 -6.22 -21.66 -2.42
CA GLN A 276 -4.90 -22.25 -2.66
C GLN A 276 -4.47 -23.20 -1.53
N LEU A 277 -4.81 -22.89 -0.29
CA LEU A 277 -4.58 -23.80 0.85
C LEU A 277 -5.40 -25.09 0.68
N THR A 278 -6.68 -24.97 0.33
CA THR A 278 -7.55 -26.13 0.11
C THR A 278 -7.03 -27.01 -1.04
N GLU A 279 -6.58 -26.41 -2.14
CA GLU A 279 -6.00 -27.13 -3.28
C GLU A 279 -4.70 -27.85 -2.89
N ARG A 280 -3.85 -27.21 -2.10
CA ARG A 280 -2.63 -27.82 -1.57
C ARG A 280 -2.93 -29.01 -0.67
N GLU A 281 -3.84 -28.86 0.29
CA GLU A 281 -4.26 -29.94 1.19
C GLU A 281 -4.86 -31.13 0.41
N TYR A 282 -5.62 -30.84 -0.65
CA TYR A 282 -6.17 -31.88 -1.52
C TYR A 282 -5.09 -32.63 -2.31
N ASN A 283 -4.10 -31.91 -2.86
CA ASN A 283 -2.99 -32.54 -3.59
C ASN A 283 -2.07 -33.34 -2.66
N ASP A 284 -1.77 -32.83 -1.47
CA ASP A 284 -0.97 -33.53 -0.47
C ASP A 284 -1.68 -34.84 -0.04
N ALA A 285 -3.01 -34.80 0.15
CA ALA A 285 -3.80 -36.00 0.45
C ALA A 285 -3.89 -37.01 -0.70
N LEU A 286 -3.82 -36.55 -1.95
CA LEU A 286 -3.76 -37.44 -3.11
C LEU A 286 -2.40 -38.14 -3.16
N ASP A 287 -1.30 -37.39 -3.01
CA ASP A 287 0.05 -37.95 -3.08
C ASP A 287 0.27 -39.04 -2.01
N ASP A 288 -0.24 -38.83 -0.79
CA ASP A 288 -0.22 -39.84 0.28
C ASP A 288 -1.03 -41.10 -0.08
N ALA A 289 -2.16 -40.94 -0.78
CA ALA A 289 -3.01 -42.07 -1.18
C ALA A 289 -2.40 -42.96 -2.28
N TRP A 290 -1.39 -42.46 -3.01
CA TRP A 290 -0.67 -43.23 -4.04
C TRP A 290 0.59 -43.94 -3.51
N ASP A 291 1.07 -43.61 -2.31
CA ASP A 291 2.23 -44.26 -1.68
C ASP A 291 1.85 -45.55 -0.91
N ASP A 292 0.56 -45.76 -0.64
CA ASP A 292 0.02 -46.97 -0.03
C ASP A 292 -0.26 -48.09 -1.06
N GLY A 293 0.81 -48.68 -1.59
CA GLY A 293 0.84 -50.15 -1.77
C GLY A 293 0.82 -50.73 -3.19
N ASP A 294 2.01 -50.83 -3.78
CA ASP A 294 2.50 -52.15 -4.17
C ASP A 294 3.85 -52.44 -3.47
N PRO A 295 3.84 -53.11 -2.30
CA PRO A 295 5.07 -53.48 -1.59
C PRO A 295 5.91 -54.54 -2.34
N SER A 296 5.54 -54.94 -3.57
CA SER A 296 6.24 -56.00 -4.31
C SER A 296 7.54 -55.59 -5.02
N TYR A 297 7.92 -54.30 -5.04
CA TYR A 297 9.10 -53.82 -5.80
C TYR A 297 10.43 -53.71 -5.03
N HIS A 298 10.51 -54.19 -3.79
CA HIS A 298 11.77 -54.29 -3.04
C HIS A 298 12.17 -55.73 -2.72
N SER A 299 12.20 -56.60 -3.73
CA SER A 299 12.91 -57.88 -3.64
C SER A 299 13.61 -58.22 -4.95
N LYS A 300 14.87 -57.78 -5.06
CA LYS A 300 16.01 -58.37 -5.81
C LYS A 300 17.01 -57.29 -6.23
N ARG A 301 17.77 -56.76 -5.27
CA ARG A 301 19.19 -56.44 -5.52
C ARG A 301 20.02 -57.35 -4.65
N SER A 302 20.15 -58.58 -5.14
CA SER A 302 21.18 -59.50 -4.71
C SER A 302 22.53 -58.83 -4.93
N VAL A 303 23.20 -58.59 -3.83
CA VAL A 303 24.62 -58.31 -3.67
C VAL A 303 25.42 -59.22 -4.62
N SER A 304 26.07 -58.64 -5.62
CA SER A 304 27.26 -59.26 -6.22
C SER A 304 28.46 -58.51 -5.68
N ASP A 305 29.01 -59.14 -4.65
CA ASP A 305 30.38 -59.02 -4.17
C ASP A 305 31.35 -59.06 -5.35
N GLY A 306 32.31 -58.14 -5.39
CA GLY A 306 33.13 -57.87 -6.57
C GLY A 306 34.34 -57.01 -6.24
N THR A 307 35.21 -57.61 -5.42
CA THR A 307 36.68 -57.64 -5.55
C THR A 307 37.43 -56.35 -5.89
N GLU A 308 38.18 -55.89 -4.89
CA GLU A 308 39.53 -55.30 -4.93
C GLU A 308 40.13 -54.98 -6.31
N ASP A 309 40.54 -53.72 -6.50
CA ASP A 309 41.91 -53.46 -6.91
C ASP A 309 42.35 -52.03 -6.55
N ALA A 310 43.57 -51.97 -6.03
CA ALA A 310 44.24 -50.81 -5.49
C ALA A 310 45.13 -50.13 -6.54
N VAL A 311 45.79 -49.04 -6.09
CA VAL A 311 47.06 -48.46 -6.59
C VAL A 311 46.91 -47.36 -7.67
N PRO A 312 47.77 -46.31 -7.73
CA PRO A 312 48.25 -45.40 -6.68
C PRO A 312 48.19 -43.91 -7.09
N VAL A 313 48.51 -43.08 -6.09
CA VAL A 313 48.88 -41.66 -6.15
C VAL A 313 49.98 -41.36 -7.19
N SER A 314 49.87 -40.23 -7.89
CA SER A 314 51.03 -39.48 -8.39
C SER A 314 50.73 -37.97 -8.38
N LEU A 315 51.64 -37.30 -7.67
CA LEU A 315 51.96 -35.87 -7.47
C LEU A 315 51.28 -34.82 -8.36
#